data_AF-A0A401W1V1-F1
#
_entry.id   AF-A0A401W1V1-F1
#
_cell.length_a   1.000
_cell.length_b   1.000
_cell.length_c   1.000
_cell.angle_alpha   90.00
_cell.angle_beta   90.00
_cell.angle_gamma   90.00
#
_symmetry.space_group_name_H-M   'P 1'
#
loop_
_entity.id
_entity.type
_entity.pdbx_description
1 polymer ?
#
loop_
_entity_poly.entity_id
_entity_poly.type
_entity_poly.pdbx_seq_one_letter_code
_entity_poly.pdbx_strand_id
1 'polypeptide(L)' 'MTQPLPVESIRDVRAHLAEVVERADRDDVPTVITRRGKEVAAVVSIDVLGK' A
#
# COMPACT_ATOMS: atom_id res chain seq x y z
N MET A 1 -6.39 12.92 14.08
CA MET A 1 -6.44 13.32 12.65
C MET A 1 -5.97 12.13 11.86
N THR A 2 -6.84 11.45 11.11
CA THR A 2 -6.43 10.31 10.28
C THR A 2 -5.60 10.87 9.12
N GLN A 3 -4.30 10.56 9.08
CA GLN A 3 -3.51 10.88 7.90
C GLN A 3 -4.08 10.11 6.70
N PRO A 4 -4.21 10.74 5.52
CA PRO A 4 -4.66 10.03 4.33
C PRO A 4 -3.67 8.91 4.00
N LEU A 5 -4.21 7.73 3.68
CA LEU A 5 -3.39 6.57 3.29
C LEU A 5 -2.52 6.94 2.07
N PRO A 6 -1.25 6.53 2.03
CA PRO A 6 -0.44 6.61 0.81
C PRO A 6 -1.17 6.02 -0.39
N VAL A 7 -1.21 6.78 -1.50
CA VAL A 7 -1.82 6.35 -2.77
C VAL A 7 -0.77 6.46 -3.86
N GLU A 8 -0.50 5.34 -4.53
CA GLU A 8 0.58 5.25 -5.51
C GLU A 8 0.12 4.49 -6.76
N SER A 9 0.72 4.77 -7.92
CA SER A 9 0.37 4.03 -9.14
C SER A 9 1.04 2.66 -9.17
N ILE A 10 0.41 1.67 -9.81
CA ILE A 10 1.02 0.34 -10.00
C ILE A 10 2.38 0.39 -10.71
N ARG A 11 2.66 1.46 -11.48
CA ARG A 11 3.96 1.67 -12.12
C ARG A 11 5.02 2.03 -11.09
N ASP A 12 4.70 2.92 -10.15
CA ASP A 12 5.62 3.43 -9.14
C ASP A 12 5.87 2.36 -8.07
N VAL A 13 4.80 1.70 -7.60
CA VAL A 13 4.90 0.56 -6.68
C VAL A 13 5.82 -0.54 -7.21
N ARG A 14 5.81 -0.82 -8.53
CA ARG A 14 6.73 -1.81 -9.12
C ARG A 14 8.21 -1.42 -8.98
N ALA A 15 8.53 -0.12 -8.96
CA ALA A 15 9.90 0.36 -8.86
C ALA A 15 10.49 0.17 -7.46
N HIS A 16 9.67 0.14 -6.41
CA HIS A 16 10.09 0.05 -5.00
C HIS A 16 9.14 -0.82 -4.16
N LEU A 17 8.73 -1.98 -4.69
CA LEU A 17 7.75 -2.84 -4.01
C LEU A 17 8.23 -3.26 -2.62
N ALA A 18 9.53 -3.51 -2.46
CA ALA A 18 10.12 -3.88 -1.18
C ALA A 18 9.86 -2.83 -0.09
N GLU A 19 10.04 -1.55 -0.40
CA GLU A 19 9.79 -0.44 0.54
C GLU A 19 8.30 -0.32 0.90
N VAL A 20 7.41 -0.52 -0.08
CA VAL A 20 5.96 -0.49 0.12
C VAL A 20 5.51 -1.64 1.03
N VAL A 21 6.10 -2.83 0.87
CA VAL A 21 5.85 -3.98 1.74
C VAL A 21 6.42 -3.75 3.14
N GLU A 22 7.64 -3.23 3.25
CA GLU A 22 8.28 -2.95 4.54
C GLU A 22 7.51 -1.93 5.36
N ARG A 23 6.96 -0.90 4.72
CA ARG A 23 6.05 0.07 5.34
C ARG A 23 4.79 -0.59 5.90
N ALA A 24 4.19 -1.52 5.16
CA ALA A 24 3.01 -2.24 5.61
C ALA A 24 3.31 -3.20 6.77
N ASP A 25 4.48 -3.86 6.75
CA ASP A 25 4.91 -4.83 7.76
C ASP A 25 5.39 -4.16 9.07
N ARG A 26 6.23 -3.13 8.97
CA ARG A 26 6.90 -2.52 10.14
C ARG A 26 6.15 -1.33 10.74
N ASP A 27 5.49 -0.54 9.88
CA ASP A 27 4.85 0.70 10.31
C ASP A 27 3.32 0.58 10.41
N ASP A 28 2.75 -0.57 10.01
CA ASP A 28 1.29 -0.79 9.92
C ASP A 28 0.59 0.29 9.08
N VAL A 29 1.25 0.77 8.02
CA VAL A 29 0.72 1.79 7.10
C VAL A 29 0.35 1.16 5.75
N PRO A 30 -0.95 1.00 5.46
CA PRO A 30 -1.43 0.53 4.17
C PRO A 30 -1.04 1.47 3.03
N THR A 31 -0.81 0.91 1.84
CA THR A 31 -0.64 1.70 0.61
C THR A 31 -1.68 1.28 -0.43
N VAL A 32 -2.49 2.24 -0.90
CA VAL A 32 -3.48 2.02 -1.96
C VAL A 32 -2.79 2.10 -3.32
N ILE A 33 -3.02 1.08 -4.15
CA ILE A 33 -2.48 1.00 -5.51
C ILE A 33 -3.55 1.45 -6.50
N THR A 34 -3.17 2.36 -7.39
CA THR A 34 -4.02 2.85 -8.48
C THR A 34 -3.55 2.39 -9.86
N ARG A 35 -4.49 2.30 -10.81
CA ARG A 35 -4.23 2.10 -12.24
C ARG A 35 -5.15 3.01 -13.03
N ARG A 36 -4.57 3.87 -13.89
CA ARG A 36 -5.33 4.88 -14.66
C ARG A 36 -6.22 5.76 -13.77
N GLY A 37 -5.70 6.17 -12.60
CA GLY A 37 -6.41 7.03 -11.65
C GLY A 37 -7.52 6.35 -10.83
N LYS A 38 -7.70 5.02 -10.95
CA LYS A 38 -8.66 4.25 -10.15
C LYS A 38 -7.93 3.37 -9.15
N GLU A 39 -8.44 3.26 -7.93
CA GLU A 39 -7.97 2.29 -6.93
C GLU A 39 -8.26 0.86 -7.41
N VAL A 40 -7.29 -0.03 -7.28
CA VAL A 40 -7.37 -1.41 -7.80
C VAL A 40 -6.84 -2.48 -6.85
N ALA A 41 -5.99 -2.11 -5.89
CA ALA A 41 -5.43 -3.01 -4.89
C ALA A 41 -4.90 -2.20 -3.70
N ALA A 42 -4.48 -2.89 -2.64
CA ALA A 42 -3.72 -2.30 -1.55
C ALA A 42 -2.64 -3.27 -1.08
N VAL A 43 -1.53 -2.73 -0.56
CA VAL A 43 -0.56 -3.48 0.24
C VAL A 43 -0.87 -3.20 1.71
N VAL A 44 -1.08 -4.27 2.47
CA VAL A 44 -1.41 -4.26 3.90
C VAL A 44 -0.54 -5.30 4.59
N SER A 45 -0.36 -5.18 5.91
CA SER A 45 0.22 -6.27 6.70
C SER A 45 -0.60 -7.55 6.49
N ILE A 46 0.09 -8.70 6.45
CA ILE A 46 -0.57 -10.01 6.31
C ILE A 46 -1.52 -10.30 7.47
N ASP A 47 -1.22 -9.76 8.65
CA ASP A 47 -2.04 -9.93 9.87
C ASP A 47 -3.44 -9.32 9.71
N VAL A 48 -3.60 -8.35 8.81
CA VAL A 48 -4.90 -7.77 8.46
C VAL A 48 -5.82 -8.78 7.77
N LEU A 49 -5.26 -9.76 7.04
CA LEU A 49 -6.03 -10.80 6.34
C LEU A 49 -6.44 -11.97 7.25
N GLY A 50 -5.89 -12.03 8.47
CA GLY A 50 -6.09 -13.11 9.45
C GLY A 50 -7.21 -12.89 10.47
N LYS A 51 -8.21 -12.02 10.16
CA LYS A 51 -9.45 -11.85 10.94
C LYS A 51 -10.67 -12.14 10.09
#